data_AF-A0AAN9I0I0-F1
#
_entry.id   AF-A0AAN9I0I0-F1
#
_cell.length_a   1.000
_cell.length_b   1.000
_cell.length_c   1.000
_cell.angle_alpha   90.00
_cell.angle_beta   90.00
_cell.angle_gamma   90.00
#
_symmetry.space_group_name_H-M   'P 1'
#
loop_
_entity.id
_entity.type
_entity.pdbx_description
1 polymer ?
#
loop_
_entity_poly.entity_id
_entity_poly.type
_entity_poly.pdbx_seq_one_letter_code
_entity_poly.pdbx_strand_id
1 'polypeptide(L)'
;MYDFEMKLMDIDSERFGIPEAEYDAIVRMPSTEFARICKHLSGIGDTVVISVTKEGVKFSTKGDIGAANVVCPQNTSVDKPDEAIVIEMNGPVSLRFAFSLRYMNSFTKATPLASTVIISLSNELPLMVEYTIAEMGYVRFYLAYKIDDEEE
;
A
#
# COMPACT_ATOMS: atom_id res chain seq x y z
N MET A 1 8.14 40.09 -3.86
CA MET A 1 7.81 39.27 -5.04
C MET A 1 9.00 38.36 -5.24
N TYR A 2 8.82 37.05 -5.09
CA TYR A 2 9.90 36.09 -5.28
C TYR A 2 9.84 35.59 -6.72
N ASP A 3 10.99 35.52 -7.38
CA ASP A 3 11.15 35.01 -8.74
C ASP A 3 12.17 33.88 -8.71
N PHE A 4 11.84 32.76 -9.34
CA PHE A 4 12.64 31.54 -9.34
C PHE A 4 12.76 31.01 -10.76
N GLU A 5 14.00 30.89 -11.24
CA GLU A 5 14.34 30.30 -12.53
C GLU A 5 15.09 28.97 -12.31
N MET A 6 14.65 27.89 -12.96
CA MET A 6 15.31 26.59 -12.91
C MET A 6 15.49 26.04 -14.33
N LYS A 7 16.71 25.58 -14.63
CA LYS A 7 17.01 24.93 -15.91
C LYS A 7 16.44 23.51 -15.94
N LEU A 8 15.79 23.16 -17.04
CA LEU A 8 15.27 21.81 -17.27
C LEU A 8 16.40 20.88 -17.74
N MET A 9 16.22 19.59 -17.46
CA MET A 9 17.07 18.51 -17.98
C MET A 9 16.25 17.66 -18.94
N ASP A 10 16.89 17.17 -20.00
CA ASP A 10 16.29 16.19 -20.90
C ASP A 10 16.49 14.80 -20.30
N ILE A 11 15.37 14.11 -20.00
CA ILE A 11 15.38 12.79 -19.38
C ILE A 11 14.55 11.86 -20.25
N ASP A 12 15.24 10.99 -20.97
CA ASP A 12 14.61 9.88 -21.68
C ASP A 12 13.97 8.93 -20.65
N SER A 13 12.65 8.78 -20.73
CA SER A 13 11.89 7.86 -19.88
C SER A 13 11.01 6.95 -20.73
N GLU A 14 11.22 5.65 -20.62
CA GLU A 14 10.32 4.66 -21.19
C GLU A 14 9.01 4.66 -20.40
N ARG A 15 7.89 4.75 -21.14
CA ARG A 15 6.55 4.70 -20.55
C ARG A 15 6.02 3.29 -20.65
N PHE A 16 5.75 2.68 -19.50
CA PHE A 16 5.05 1.40 -19.44
C PHE A 16 3.54 1.64 -19.42
N GLY A 17 2.81 0.91 -20.25
CA GLY A 17 1.35 0.87 -20.17
C GLY A 17 0.92 0.14 -18.89
N ILE A 18 -0.04 0.70 -18.16
CA ILE A 18 -0.64 0.05 -17.01
C ILE A 18 -1.87 -0.71 -17.52
N PRO A 19 -1.93 -2.05 -17.38
CA PRO A 19 -3.10 -2.81 -17.81
C PRO A 19 -4.32 -2.48 -16.96
N GLU A 20 -5.50 -2.39 -17.60
CA GLU A 20 -6.78 -2.37 -16.90
C GLU A 20 -7.10 -3.81 -16.48
N ALA A 21 -6.97 -4.10 -15.19
CA ALA A 21 -7.24 -5.41 -14.64
C ALA A 21 -7.91 -5.29 -13.27
N GLU A 22 -8.74 -6.29 -12.95
CA GLU A 22 -9.48 -6.33 -11.69
C GLU A 22 -8.58 -6.84 -10.56
N TYR A 23 -8.68 -6.20 -9.40
CA TYR A 23 -7.97 -6.62 -8.21
C TYR A 23 -8.83 -7.63 -7.41
N ASP A 24 -8.17 -8.59 -6.79
CA ASP A 24 -8.81 -9.64 -5.98
C ASP A 24 -9.35 -9.08 -4.66
N ALA A 25 -8.63 -8.11 -4.08
CA ALA A 25 -9.00 -7.41 -2.87
C ALA A 25 -8.59 -5.93 -2.92
N ILE A 26 -9.47 -5.07 -2.40
CA ILE A 26 -9.24 -3.63 -2.26
C ILE A 26 -9.47 -3.26 -0.80
N VAL A 27 -8.45 -2.68 -0.18
CA VAL A 27 -8.49 -2.19 1.21
C VAL A 27 -8.38 -0.68 1.20
N ARG A 28 -9.38 0.00 1.75
CA ARG A 28 -9.34 1.44 2.01
C ARG A 28 -9.19 1.67 3.51
N MET A 29 -8.20 2.45 3.91
CA MET A 29 -7.93 2.73 5.33
C MET A 29 -7.32 4.13 5.53
N PRO A 30 -7.22 4.64 6.78
CA PRO A 30 -6.57 5.91 7.05
C PRO A 30 -5.10 5.89 6.61
N SER A 31 -4.68 6.89 5.85
CA SER A 31 -3.32 6.97 5.30
C SER A 31 -2.26 7.08 6.40
N THR A 32 -2.58 7.79 7.47
CA THR A 32 -1.71 7.97 8.65
C THR A 32 -1.50 6.66 9.41
N GLU A 33 -2.52 5.81 9.49
CA GLU A 33 -2.42 4.50 10.12
C GLU A 33 -1.56 3.55 9.28
N PHE A 34 -1.79 3.51 7.96
CA PHE A 34 -0.94 2.75 7.04
C PHE A 34 0.54 3.17 7.12
N ALA A 35 0.81 4.48 7.17
CA ALA A 35 2.16 5.02 7.32
C ALA A 35 2.82 4.60 8.64
N ARG A 36 2.06 4.63 9.74
CA ARG A 36 2.52 4.18 11.05
C ARG A 36 2.85 2.69 11.05
N ILE A 37 1.98 1.86 10.48
CA ILE A 37 2.19 0.40 10.35
C ILE A 37 3.49 0.12 9.59
N CYS A 38 3.66 0.72 8.41
CA CYS A 38 4.88 0.52 7.60
C CYS A 38 6.14 0.90 8.38
N LYS A 39 6.13 2.06 9.04
CA LYS A 39 7.27 2.53 9.85
C LYS A 39 7.58 1.60 11.01
N HIS A 40 6.57 1.13 11.74
CA HIS A 40 6.76 0.24 12.89
C HIS A 40 7.31 -1.11 12.46
N LEU A 41 6.74 -1.72 11.41
CA LEU A 41 7.20 -3.02 10.92
C LEU A 41 8.64 -2.95 10.38
N SER A 42 9.03 -1.82 9.80
CA SER A 42 10.40 -1.60 9.28
C SER A 42 11.47 -1.53 10.37
N GLY A 43 11.07 -1.32 11.63
CA GLY A 43 11.99 -1.42 12.77
C GLY A 43 12.30 -2.86 13.16
N ILE A 44 11.59 -3.85 12.60
CA ILE A 44 11.68 -5.27 12.97
C ILE A 44 12.21 -6.11 11.80
N GLY A 45 11.75 -5.87 10.58
CA GLY A 45 12.21 -6.58 9.39
C GLY A 45 12.02 -5.79 8.11
N ASP A 46 12.57 -6.31 7.01
CA ASP A 46 12.60 -5.61 5.71
C ASP A 46 11.43 -5.96 4.77
N THR A 47 10.65 -6.97 5.14
CA THR A 47 9.54 -7.49 4.36
C THR A 47 8.25 -7.41 5.17
N VAL A 48 7.16 -7.01 4.52
CA VAL A 48 5.80 -7.10 5.06
C VAL A 48 5.00 -8.11 4.26
N VAL A 49 4.37 -9.04 4.97
CA VAL A 49 3.35 -9.94 4.42
C VAL A 49 1.99 -9.31 4.69
N ILE A 50 1.26 -9.02 3.63
CA ILE A 50 -0.11 -8.49 3.71
C ILE A 50 -1.08 -9.64 3.45
N SER A 51 -2.04 -9.80 4.35
CA SER A 51 -3.12 -10.78 4.22
C SER A 51 -4.47 -10.14 4.45
N VAL A 52 -5.40 -10.37 3.53
CA VAL A 52 -6.75 -9.78 3.57
C VAL A 52 -7.78 -10.89 3.73
N THR A 53 -8.71 -10.70 4.66
CA THR A 53 -9.89 -11.53 4.82
C THR A 53 -11.12 -10.63 4.95
N LYS A 54 -12.32 -11.22 4.96
CA LYS A 54 -13.57 -10.47 5.21
C LYS A 54 -13.63 -9.82 6.60
N GLU A 55 -12.83 -10.30 7.55
CA GLU A 55 -12.81 -9.78 8.92
C GLU A 55 -11.87 -8.59 9.07
N GLY A 56 -10.84 -8.49 8.21
CA GLY A 56 -9.84 -7.45 8.34
C GLY A 56 -8.62 -7.66 7.43
N VAL A 57 -7.72 -6.70 7.49
CA VAL A 57 -6.39 -6.79 6.89
C VAL A 57 -5.35 -7.02 7.98
N LYS A 58 -4.39 -7.90 7.71
CA LYS A 58 -3.27 -8.23 8.59
C LYS A 58 -1.95 -7.89 7.91
N PHE A 59 -1.09 -7.19 8.63
CA PHE A 59 0.28 -6.89 8.23
C PHE A 59 1.24 -7.63 9.16
N SER A 60 2.12 -8.44 8.59
CA SER A 60 3.07 -9.26 9.34
C SER A 60 4.51 -8.99 8.87
N THR A 61 5.46 -8.97 9.80
CA THR A 61 6.89 -8.94 9.47
C THR A 61 7.64 -9.89 10.38
N LYS A 62 8.77 -10.40 9.91
CA LYS A 62 9.72 -11.22 10.66
C LYS A 62 11.11 -10.72 10.33
N GLY A 63 11.94 -10.55 11.36
CA GLY A 63 13.35 -10.25 11.23
C GLY A 63 14.14 -10.83 12.39
N ASP A 64 15.41 -10.42 12.53
CA ASP A 64 16.37 -11.06 13.44
C ASP A 64 15.99 -10.91 14.91
N ILE A 65 15.37 -9.77 15.26
CA ILE A 65 14.99 -9.46 16.64
C ILE A 65 13.61 -10.00 17.02
N GLY A 66 12.85 -10.57 16.07
CA GLY A 66 11.53 -11.14 16.33
C GLY A 66 10.54 -10.96 15.18
N ALA A 67 9.25 -11.09 15.50
CA ALA A 67 8.15 -10.94 14.55
C ALA A 67 7.09 -10.00 15.09
N ALA A 68 6.41 -9.28 14.21
CA ALA A 68 5.27 -8.43 14.56
C ALA A 68 4.08 -8.68 13.64
N ASN A 69 2.90 -8.49 14.20
CA ASN A 69 1.62 -8.64 13.53
C ASN A 69 0.73 -7.46 13.91
N VAL A 70 0.18 -6.77 12.92
CA VAL A 70 -0.87 -5.77 13.10
C VAL A 70 -2.11 -6.26 12.39
N VAL A 71 -3.24 -6.29 13.09
CA VAL A 71 -4.54 -6.68 12.54
C VAL A 71 -5.46 -5.47 12.61
N CYS A 72 -6.00 -5.08 11.47
CA CYS A 72 -6.92 -3.97 11.30
C CYS A 72 -8.28 -4.55 10.88
N PRO A 73 -9.24 -4.69 11.82
CA PRO A 73 -10.57 -5.19 11.53
C PRO A 73 -11.29 -4.26 10.56
N GLN A 74 -12.17 -4.82 9.73
CA GLN A 74 -13.10 -3.99 8.96
C GLN A 74 -14.01 -3.22 9.93
N ASN A 75 -14.15 -1.92 9.71
CA ASN A 75 -15.05 -1.09 10.50
C ASN A 75 -15.65 0.01 9.63
N THR A 76 -16.94 -0.12 9.37
CA THR A 76 -17.73 0.82 8.57
C THR A 76 -18.62 1.73 9.43
N SER A 77 -18.67 1.52 10.75
CA SER A 77 -19.54 2.25 11.68
C SER A 77 -18.75 3.25 12.52
N VAL A 78 -18.05 4.17 11.85
CA VAL A 78 -17.28 5.25 12.48
C VAL A 78 -17.92 6.60 12.19
N ASP A 79 -17.81 7.53 13.14
CA ASP A 79 -18.38 8.89 13.04
C ASP A 79 -17.81 9.68 11.85
N LYS A 80 -16.57 9.36 11.45
CA LYS A 80 -15.88 9.97 10.32
C LYS A 80 -15.54 8.93 9.25
N PRO A 81 -16.04 9.09 8.00
CA PRO A 81 -15.80 8.11 6.93
C PRO A 81 -14.34 7.88 6.55
N ASP A 82 -13.46 8.85 6.79
CA ASP A 82 -12.02 8.79 6.54
C ASP A 82 -11.23 8.04 7.64
N GLU A 83 -11.88 7.73 8.77
CA GLU A 83 -11.34 6.87 9.82
C GLU A 83 -11.71 5.38 9.60
N ALA A 84 -12.60 5.11 8.63
CA ALA A 84 -13.11 3.77 8.35
C ALA A 84 -12.06 2.87 7.69
N ILE A 85 -12.13 1.58 8.00
CA ILE A 85 -11.43 0.54 7.24
C ILE A 85 -12.50 -0.23 6.46
N VAL A 86 -12.44 -0.10 5.14
CA VAL A 86 -13.38 -0.74 4.21
C VAL A 86 -12.59 -1.76 3.38
N ILE A 87 -13.16 -2.96 3.25
CA ILE A 87 -12.54 -4.06 2.52
C ILE A 87 -13.56 -4.56 1.50
N GLU A 88 -13.15 -4.59 0.24
CA GLU A 88 -13.90 -5.15 -0.88
C GLU A 88 -13.11 -6.35 -1.40
N MET A 89 -13.79 -7.49 -1.57
CA MET A 89 -13.16 -8.74 -2.04
C MET A 89 -14.01 -9.37 -3.13
N ASN A 90 -13.38 -9.71 -4.25
CA ASN A 90 -14.03 -10.36 -5.40
C ASN A 90 -13.99 -11.89 -5.34
N GLY A 91 -13.32 -12.48 -4.34
CA GLY A 91 -13.28 -13.92 -4.11
C GLY A 91 -12.77 -14.31 -2.72
N PRO A 92 -12.99 -15.57 -2.28
CA PRO A 92 -12.42 -16.08 -1.03
C PRO A 92 -10.94 -16.38 -1.25
N VAL A 93 -10.07 -15.43 -0.92
CA VAL A 93 -8.63 -15.69 -1.03
C VAL A 93 -7.93 -15.15 0.19
N SER A 94 -7.29 -16.04 0.95
CA SER A 94 -6.23 -15.67 1.89
C SER A 94 -4.99 -15.33 1.07
N LEU A 95 -5.03 -14.18 0.41
CA LEU A 95 -3.88 -13.63 -0.29
C LEU A 95 -2.78 -13.40 0.75
N ARG A 96 -1.57 -13.84 0.45
CA ARG A 96 -0.39 -13.58 1.28
C ARG A 96 0.73 -13.18 0.35
N PHE A 97 1.02 -11.90 0.32
CA PHE A 97 2.07 -11.35 -0.54
C PHE A 97 3.12 -10.67 0.30
N ALA A 98 4.39 -10.95 -0.02
CA ALA A 98 5.55 -10.36 0.61
C ALA A 98 5.99 -9.12 -0.18
N PHE A 99 6.13 -7.97 0.49
CA PHE A 99 6.57 -6.71 -0.13
C PHE A 99 7.72 -6.09 0.65
N SER A 100 8.58 -5.34 -0.04
CA SER A 100 9.66 -4.61 0.63
C SER A 100 9.11 -3.40 1.40
N LEU A 101 9.37 -3.38 2.71
CA LEU A 101 9.01 -2.27 3.58
C LEU A 101 9.76 -0.97 3.25
N ARG A 102 10.94 -1.06 2.62
CA ARG A 102 11.68 0.10 2.11
C ARG A 102 10.85 0.88 1.08
N TYR A 103 10.24 0.18 0.11
CA TYR A 103 9.40 0.83 -0.90
C TYR A 103 8.08 1.32 -0.31
N MET A 104 7.46 0.53 0.57
CA MET A 104 6.23 0.93 1.27
C MET A 104 6.43 2.24 2.07
N ASN A 105 7.53 2.39 2.80
CA ASN A 105 7.87 3.66 3.47
C ASN A 105 8.12 4.81 2.50
N SER A 106 8.55 4.53 1.26
CA SER A 106 8.67 5.59 0.25
C SER A 106 7.29 6.04 -0.22
N PHE A 107 6.34 5.12 -0.39
CA PHE A 107 4.97 5.44 -0.80
C PHE A 107 4.23 6.26 0.28
N THR A 108 4.47 5.96 1.56
CA THR A 108 3.83 6.68 2.68
C THR A 108 4.24 8.15 2.79
N LYS A 109 5.25 8.61 2.04
CA LYS A 109 5.54 10.05 1.89
C LYS A 109 4.40 10.83 1.22
N ALA A 110 3.52 10.15 0.49
CA ALA A 110 2.31 10.73 -0.09
C ALA A 110 1.15 10.92 0.92
N THR A 111 1.29 10.46 2.17
CA THR A 111 0.27 10.60 3.23
C THR A 111 -0.31 12.00 3.38
N PRO A 112 0.45 13.11 3.28
CA PRO A 112 -0.12 14.46 3.38
C PRO A 112 -1.09 14.83 2.24
N LEU A 113 -1.11 14.08 1.13
CA LEU A 113 -1.96 14.35 -0.02
C LEU A 113 -3.40 13.86 0.15
N ALA A 114 -3.63 12.84 0.97
CA ALA A 114 -4.93 12.20 1.14
C ALA A 114 -5.11 11.65 2.57
N SER A 115 -6.30 11.84 3.15
CA SER A 115 -6.63 11.27 4.48
C SER A 115 -6.80 9.75 4.45
N THR A 116 -7.13 9.17 3.29
CA THR A 116 -7.24 7.73 3.08
C THR A 116 -6.28 7.23 2.02
N VAL A 117 -5.86 5.98 2.15
CA VAL A 117 -5.06 5.24 1.15
C VAL A 117 -5.88 4.04 0.66
N ILE A 118 -5.75 3.71 -0.63
CA ILE A 118 -6.35 2.51 -1.23
C ILE A 118 -5.22 1.54 -1.58
N ILE A 119 -5.32 0.31 -1.11
CA ILE A 119 -4.35 -0.77 -1.30
C ILE A 119 -5.05 -1.87 -2.09
N SER A 120 -4.64 -2.10 -3.34
CA SER A 120 -5.25 -3.08 -4.23
C SER A 120 -4.28 -4.23 -4.50
N LEU A 121 -4.76 -5.45 -4.29
CA LEU A 121 -3.97 -6.68 -4.29
C LEU A 121 -4.55 -7.67 -5.31
N SER A 122 -3.67 -8.34 -6.04
CA SER A 122 -4.02 -9.38 -7.01
C SER A 122 -2.89 -10.41 -7.06
N ASN A 123 -3.21 -11.67 -7.39
CA ASN A 123 -2.20 -12.70 -7.64
C ASN A 123 -1.41 -12.48 -8.94
N GLU A 124 -2.00 -11.77 -9.91
CA GLU A 124 -1.44 -11.63 -11.25
C GLU A 124 -0.81 -10.26 -11.48
N LEU A 125 -1.08 -9.29 -10.59
CA LEU A 125 -0.66 -7.90 -10.73
C LEU A 125 0.22 -7.45 -9.57
N PRO A 126 1.11 -6.47 -9.80
CA PRO A 126 1.76 -5.75 -8.71
C PRO A 126 0.74 -5.17 -7.72
N LEU A 127 1.15 -5.04 -6.46
CA LEU A 127 0.43 -4.25 -5.48
C LEU A 127 0.30 -2.82 -6.00
N MET A 128 -0.90 -2.26 -5.90
CA MET A 128 -1.15 -0.85 -6.18
C MET A 128 -1.52 -0.12 -4.89
N VAL A 129 -0.86 1.02 -4.65
CA VAL A 129 -1.14 1.93 -3.53
C VAL A 129 -1.52 3.30 -4.11
N GLU A 130 -2.76 3.73 -3.86
CA GLU A 130 -3.30 4.99 -4.36
C GLU A 130 -3.54 6.00 -3.24
N TYR A 131 -3.14 7.24 -3.50
CA TYR A 131 -3.52 8.44 -2.76
C TYR A 131 -4.30 9.37 -3.69
N THR A 132 -5.59 9.56 -3.43
CA THR A 132 -6.46 10.46 -4.20
C THR A 132 -6.24 11.91 -3.78
N ILE A 133 -5.86 12.79 -4.71
CA ILE A 133 -5.60 14.21 -4.46
C ILE A 133 -6.88 15.00 -4.74
N ALA A 134 -7.75 15.11 -3.73
CA ALA A 134 -9.02 15.84 -3.81
C ALA A 134 -9.77 15.54 -5.13
N GLU A 135 -10.10 16.58 -5.91
CA GLU A 135 -10.72 16.47 -7.23
C GLU A 135 -9.72 16.60 -8.40
N MET A 136 -8.42 16.69 -8.11
CA MET A 136 -7.38 16.95 -9.12
C MET A 136 -6.83 15.68 -9.77
N GLY A 137 -6.91 14.52 -9.09
CA GLY A 137 -6.41 13.26 -9.59
C GLY A 137 -5.88 12.34 -8.49
N TYR A 138 -4.83 11.58 -8.78
CA TYR A 138 -4.27 10.60 -7.85
C TYR A 138 -2.75 10.43 -8.04
N VAL A 139 -2.10 9.87 -7.03
CA VAL A 139 -0.77 9.26 -7.14
C VAL A 139 -0.92 7.77 -6.89
N ARG A 140 -0.48 6.96 -7.87
CA ARG A 140 -0.48 5.49 -7.79
C ARG A 140 0.95 4.98 -7.79
N PHE A 141 1.26 4.14 -6.81
CA PHE A 141 2.51 3.41 -6.74
C PHE A 141 2.26 1.94 -7.03
N TYR A 142 3.16 1.32 -7.79
CA TYR A 142 3.12 -0.11 -8.11
C TYR A 142 4.34 -0.81 -7.54
N LEU A 143 4.14 -1.96 -6.91
CA LEU A 143 5.20 -2.75 -6.32
C LEU A 143 4.97 -4.23 -6.59
N ALA A 144 5.91 -4.86 -7.31
CA ALA A 144 5.90 -6.30 -7.48
C ALA A 144 6.05 -6.99 -6.12
N TYR A 145 5.33 -8.10 -5.93
CA TYR A 145 5.53 -8.94 -4.75
C TYR A 145 6.86 -9.69 -4.88
N LYS A 146 7.49 -10.00 -3.74
CA LYS A 146 8.63 -10.91 -3.69
C LYS A 146 8.10 -12.32 -3.90
N ILE A 147 8.66 -13.02 -4.88
CA ILE A 147 8.54 -14.47 -4.98
C ILE A 147 9.52 -15.03 -3.95
N ASP A 148 9.07 -15.89 -3.03
CA ASP A 148 10.01 -16.64 -2.19
C ASP A 148 10.74 -17.64 -3.11
N ASP A 149 12.06 -17.51 -3.21
CA ASP A 149 12.93 -18.49 -3.89
C ASP A 149 13.08 -19.79 -3.05
N GLU A 150 12.21 -20.04 -2.06
CA GLU A 150 12.22 -21.22 -1.19
C GLU A 150 11.20 -22.29 -1.62
N GLU A 151 11.14 -22.57 -2.93
CA GLU A 151 10.71 -23.89 -3.42
C GLU A 151 11.93 -24.66 -3.98
N GLU A 152 12.86 -25.01 -3.09
CA GLU A 152 13.68 -26.24 -3.16
C GLU A 152 13.77 -26.90 -1.77
#